data_AF-A0A933CCH5-F1
#
_entry.id   AF-A0A933CCH5-F1
#
_cell.length_a   1.000
_cell.length_b   1.000
_cell.length_c   1.000
_cell.angle_alpha   90.00
_cell.angle_beta   90.00
_cell.angle_gamma   90.00
#
_symmetry.space_group_name_H-M   'P 1'
#
loop_
_entity.id
_entity.type
_entity.pdbx_description
1 polymer ?
#
loop_
_entity_poly.entity_id
_entity_poly.type
_entity_poly.pdbx_seq_one_letter_code
_entity_poly.pdbx_strand_id
1 'polypeptide(L)'
;MRASSEKESSLSIAIVVAIVLIASALLILRPSPEEVVAVSPDRLLRVEGVTRSSGTVLIERLDGVATSIPGLMSPVYEVTLTREGTLEDAEFSFSFSDLSSELSIQEVVVYRFNRETLSWEAVPTFFDLDTQVLTAVVDISGSVLVALGERVL
;
A
#
# COMPACT_ATOMS: atom_id res chain seq x y z
N MET A 1 5.19 -27.67 57.18
CA MET A 1 5.41 -26.62 56.15
C MET A 1 5.32 -27.25 54.77
N ARG A 2 4.13 -27.31 54.15
CA ARG A 2 3.93 -27.69 52.74
C ARG A 2 2.82 -26.89 52.02
N ALA A 3 2.20 -25.93 52.70
CA ALA A 3 1.05 -25.19 52.17
C ALA A 3 1.41 -23.97 51.30
N SER A 4 2.68 -23.54 51.25
CA SER A 4 3.08 -22.38 50.42
C SER A 4 3.27 -22.77 48.95
N SER A 5 3.82 -23.96 48.68
CA SER A 5 4.15 -24.42 47.32
C SER A 5 2.91 -24.69 46.46
N GLU A 6 1.84 -25.25 47.02
CA GLU A 6 0.59 -25.48 46.27
C GLU A 6 -0.13 -24.17 45.90
N LYS A 7 -0.08 -23.16 46.77
CA LYS A 7 -0.65 -21.83 46.50
C LYS A 7 0.11 -21.09 45.40
N GLU A 8 1.44 -21.09 45.44
CA GLU A 8 2.27 -20.48 44.39
C GLU A 8 2.09 -21.16 43.04
N SER A 9 1.97 -22.50 43.02
CA SER A 9 1.70 -23.26 41.81
C SER A 9 0.32 -22.94 41.22
N SER A 10 -0.73 -22.88 42.06
CA SER A 10 -2.08 -22.51 41.60
C SER A 10 -2.16 -21.08 41.06
N LEU A 11 -1.42 -20.15 41.68
CA LEU A 11 -1.38 -18.75 41.28
C LEU A 11 -0.64 -18.59 39.95
N SER A 12 0.43 -19.35 39.75
CA SER A 12 1.19 -19.37 38.49
C SER A 12 0.35 -19.91 37.34
N ILE A 13 -0.39 -21.00 37.57
CA ILE A 13 -1.32 -21.56 36.57
C ILE A 13 -2.44 -20.56 36.25
N ALA A 14 -3.01 -19.92 37.26
CA ALA A 14 -4.06 -18.91 37.06
C ALA A 14 -3.56 -17.72 36.21
N ILE A 15 -2.33 -17.27 36.43
CA ILE A 15 -1.71 -16.19 35.63
C ILE A 15 -1.51 -16.64 34.18
N VAL A 16 -0.99 -17.84 33.94
CA VAL A 16 -0.80 -18.37 32.58
C VAL A 16 -2.13 -18.48 31.85
N VAL A 17 -3.17 -18.99 32.51
CA VAL A 17 -4.53 -19.07 31.94
C VAL A 17 -5.07 -17.68 31.61
N ALA A 18 -4.89 -16.69 32.51
CA ALA A 18 -5.31 -15.33 32.25
C ALA A 18 -4.60 -14.71 31.03
N ILE A 19 -3.30 -14.92 30.88
CA ILE A 19 -2.52 -14.46 29.72
C ILE A 19 -3.04 -15.10 28.43
N VAL A 20 -3.28 -16.42 28.42
CA VAL A 20 -3.80 -17.14 27.25
C VAL A 20 -5.20 -16.64 26.88
N LEU A 21 -6.07 -16.40 27.86
CA LEU A 21 -7.40 -15.85 27.62
C LEU A 21 -7.36 -14.43 27.06
N ILE A 22 -6.51 -13.55 27.62
CA ILE A 22 -6.32 -12.18 27.13
C ILE A 22 -5.75 -12.20 25.71
N ALA A 23 -4.71 -12.99 25.45
CA ALA A 23 -4.13 -13.12 24.12
C ALA A 23 -5.15 -13.64 23.09
N SER A 24 -5.94 -14.64 23.47
CA SER A 24 -7.01 -15.19 22.62
C SER A 24 -8.12 -14.17 22.36
N ALA A 25 -8.56 -13.43 23.38
CA ALA A 25 -9.54 -12.36 23.23
C ALA A 25 -9.03 -11.23 22.33
N LEU A 26 -7.75 -10.84 22.46
CA LEU A 26 -7.11 -9.85 21.60
C LEU A 26 -7.04 -10.30 20.14
N LEU A 27 -6.86 -11.59 19.87
CA LEU A 27 -6.89 -12.12 18.49
C LEU A 27 -8.29 -12.05 17.87
N ILE A 28 -9.35 -12.27 18.66
CA ILE A 28 -10.74 -12.18 18.20
C ILE A 28 -11.17 -10.72 17.96
N LEU A 29 -10.62 -9.78 18.72
CA LEU A 29 -10.91 -8.35 18.58
C LEU A 29 -10.13 -7.66 17.44
N ARG A 30 -9.19 -8.35 16.79
CA ARG A 30 -8.50 -7.79 15.62
C ARG A 30 -9.48 -7.70 14.46
N PRO A 31 -9.57 -6.56 13.76
CA PRO A 31 -10.39 -6.47 12.56
C PRO A 31 -9.97 -7.51 11.52
N SER A 32 -10.96 -8.04 10.80
CA SER A 32 -10.71 -8.92 9.66
C SER A 32 -9.93 -8.18 8.58
N PRO A 33 -9.03 -8.87 7.85
CA PRO A 33 -8.50 -8.33 6.61
C PRO A 33 -9.66 -8.12 5.62
N GLU A 34 -9.66 -6.96 4.97
CA GLU A 34 -10.61 -6.57 3.93
C GLU A 34 -9.81 -6.25 2.66
N GLU A 35 -10.25 -6.81 1.53
CA GLU A 35 -9.73 -6.46 0.22
C GLU A 35 -10.28 -5.10 -0.20
N VAL A 36 -9.39 -4.21 -0.65
CA VAL A 36 -9.76 -2.89 -1.12
C VAL A 36 -9.32 -2.74 -2.56
N VAL A 37 -10.25 -2.30 -3.39
CA VAL A 37 -10.01 -1.98 -4.79
C VAL A 37 -10.51 -0.56 -5.04
N ALA A 38 -9.62 0.31 -5.51
CA ALA A 38 -9.93 1.67 -5.90
C ALA A 38 -9.44 1.93 -7.33
N VAL A 39 -10.19 2.74 -8.07
CA VAL A 39 -9.87 3.09 -9.45
C VAL A 39 -9.92 4.61 -9.56
N SER A 40 -8.92 5.19 -10.23
CA SER A 40 -8.84 6.62 -10.46
C SER A 40 -10.02 7.11 -11.32
N PRO A 41 -10.38 8.41 -11.23
CA PRO A 41 -11.47 8.96 -12.03
C PRO A 41 -11.32 8.79 -13.55
N ASP A 42 -10.09 8.83 -14.04
CA ASP A 42 -9.72 8.62 -15.45
C ASP A 42 -9.51 7.14 -15.83
N ARG A 43 -9.67 6.22 -14.86
CA ARG A 43 -9.49 4.77 -15.00
C ARG A 43 -8.09 4.33 -15.44
N LEU A 44 -7.10 5.21 -15.38
CA LEU A 44 -5.73 4.87 -15.71
C LEU A 44 -5.03 4.14 -14.56
N LEU A 45 -5.24 4.59 -13.32
CA LEU A 45 -4.66 3.96 -12.13
C LEU A 45 -5.70 3.12 -11.40
N ARG A 46 -5.35 1.88 -11.12
CA ARG A 46 -6.07 1.00 -10.19
C ARG A 46 -5.15 0.63 -9.02
N VAL A 47 -5.70 0.61 -7.82
CA VAL A 47 -4.98 0.21 -6.60
C VAL A 47 -5.74 -0.93 -5.95
N GLU A 48 -5.04 -2.02 -5.69
CA GLU A 48 -5.53 -3.17 -4.93
C GLU A 48 -4.67 -3.40 -3.70
N GLY A 49 -5.25 -4.00 -2.67
CA GLY A 49 -4.47 -4.46 -1.53
C GLY A 49 -5.37 -4.94 -0.40
N VAL A 50 -4.76 -5.26 0.74
CA VAL A 50 -5.46 -5.73 1.92
C VAL A 50 -5.25 -4.76 3.07
N THR A 51 -6.34 -4.35 3.72
CA THR A 51 -6.28 -3.55 4.94
C THR A 51 -6.99 -4.24 6.09
N ARG A 52 -6.53 -4.00 7.31
CA ARG A 52 -7.18 -4.45 8.55
C ARG A 52 -7.87 -3.29 9.27
N SER A 53 -7.97 -2.14 8.62
CA SER A 53 -8.73 -1.01 9.13
C SER A 53 -9.83 -0.74 8.12
N SER A 54 -11.05 -0.42 8.56
CA SER A 54 -12.19 -0.11 7.67
C SER A 54 -12.03 1.26 6.96
N GLY A 55 -10.86 1.46 6.34
CA GLY A 55 -10.51 2.62 5.54
C GLY A 55 -10.79 2.36 4.08
N THR A 56 -11.29 3.37 3.39
CA THR A 56 -11.35 3.40 1.93
C THR A 56 -10.07 4.00 1.38
N VAL A 57 -9.65 3.53 0.20
CA VAL A 57 -8.61 4.15 -0.61
C VAL A 57 -9.24 5.26 -1.45
N LEU A 58 -8.70 6.46 -1.35
CA LEU A 58 -9.03 7.59 -2.21
C LEU A 58 -7.90 7.81 -3.21
N ILE A 59 -8.25 8.08 -4.46
CA ILE A 59 -7.28 8.38 -5.52
C ILE A 59 -7.64 9.75 -6.08
N GLU A 60 -6.74 10.70 -5.91
CA GLU A 60 -6.86 12.06 -6.42
C GLU A 60 -5.88 12.27 -7.57
N ARG A 61 -6.38 12.82 -8.69
CA ARG A 61 -5.60 13.12 -9.89
C ARG A 61 -5.10 14.55 -9.81
N LEU A 62 -3.79 14.73 -9.76
CA LEU A 62 -3.14 16.02 -9.68
C LEU A 62 -2.55 16.38 -11.05
N ASP A 63 -3.24 17.30 -11.74
CA ASP A 63 -2.76 17.90 -12.98
C ASP A 63 -1.78 19.03 -12.71
N GLY A 64 -0.78 19.19 -13.58
CA GLY A 64 0.12 20.35 -13.52
C GLY A 64 0.97 20.44 -12.25
N VAL A 65 1.14 19.34 -11.51
CA VAL A 65 2.23 19.21 -10.53
C VAL A 65 3.50 19.54 -11.27
N ALA A 66 4.11 20.69 -10.94
CA ALA A 66 5.33 21.13 -11.60
C ALA A 66 6.33 19.99 -11.54
N THR A 67 6.58 19.36 -12.68
CA THR A 67 7.52 18.25 -12.83
C THR A 67 8.90 18.85 -12.68
N SER A 68 9.30 19.10 -11.44
CA SER A 68 10.65 19.52 -11.05
C SER A 68 11.67 18.41 -11.31
N ILE A 69 11.24 17.28 -11.89
CA ILE A 69 12.05 16.11 -12.21
C ILE A 69 11.96 15.84 -13.71
N PRO A 70 13.10 15.84 -14.40
CA PRO A 70 13.20 15.39 -15.78
C PRO A 70 12.65 13.96 -15.93
N GLY A 71 11.79 13.74 -16.93
CA GLY A 71 11.24 12.42 -17.26
C GLY A 71 9.98 12.02 -16.50
N LEU A 72 9.52 12.76 -15.48
CA LEU A 72 8.24 12.47 -14.83
C LEU A 72 7.07 12.92 -15.73
N MET A 73 6.08 12.07 -15.92
CA MET A 73 4.91 12.31 -16.75
C MET A 73 3.72 12.75 -15.90
N SER A 74 2.87 13.62 -16.46
CA SER A 74 1.58 14.00 -15.88
C SER A 74 0.50 13.01 -16.33
N PRO A 75 -0.51 12.68 -15.50
CA PRO A 75 -0.77 13.19 -14.15
C PRO A 75 0.02 12.49 -13.04
N VAL A 76 0.12 13.16 -11.90
CA VAL A 76 0.51 12.55 -10.63
C VAL A 76 -0.77 12.12 -9.91
N TYR A 77 -0.74 10.97 -9.25
CA TYR A 77 -1.84 10.52 -8.40
C TYR A 77 -1.44 10.58 -6.93
N GLU A 78 -2.30 11.17 -6.10
CA GLU A 78 -2.25 10.99 -4.66
C GLU A 78 -3.18 9.87 -4.25
N VAL A 79 -2.62 8.84 -3.65
CA VAL A 79 -3.37 7.71 -3.10
C VAL A 79 -3.36 7.83 -1.58
N THR A 80 -4.55 7.99 -0.99
CA THR A 80 -4.74 8.25 0.44
C THR A 80 -5.64 7.21 1.08
N LEU A 81 -5.21 6.69 2.22
CA LEU A 81 -6.02 5.90 3.13
C LEU A 81 -6.78 6.86 4.07
N THR A 82 -8.10 6.77 4.05
CA THR A 82 -9.00 7.65 4.85
C THR A 82 -8.87 7.51 6.37
N ARG A 83 -8.12 6.50 6.84
CA ARG A 83 -7.82 6.24 8.26
C ARG A 83 -6.34 5.93 8.41
N GLU A 84 -5.83 5.98 9.64
CA GLU A 84 -4.43 5.66 10.01
C GLU A 84 -4.08 4.16 9.87
N GLY A 85 -4.54 3.54 8.79
CA GLY A 85 -4.23 2.16 8.43
C GLY A 85 -3.03 2.07 7.50
N THR A 86 -2.60 0.83 7.29
CA THR A 86 -1.71 0.43 6.21
C THR A 86 -2.50 -0.34 5.16
N LEU A 87 -2.07 -0.23 3.91
CA LEU A 87 -2.48 -1.13 2.84
C LEU A 87 -1.29 -2.07 2.59
N GLU A 88 -1.46 -3.33 3.00
CA GLU A 88 -0.46 -4.38 2.80
C GLU A 88 -0.59 -4.93 1.37
N ASP A 89 0.54 -5.30 0.77
CA ASP A 89 0.64 -5.84 -0.59
C ASP A 89 -0.07 -4.98 -1.63
N ALA A 90 0.07 -3.66 -1.49
CA ALA A 90 -0.63 -2.70 -2.33
C ALA A 90 -0.07 -2.73 -3.76
N GLU A 91 -0.90 -3.18 -4.68
CA GLU A 91 -0.59 -3.29 -6.10
C GLU A 91 -1.20 -2.12 -6.87
N PHE A 92 -0.35 -1.42 -7.63
CA PHE A 92 -0.72 -0.29 -8.47
C PHE A 92 -0.67 -0.73 -9.92
N SER A 93 -1.82 -0.72 -10.60
CA SER A 93 -1.96 -1.09 -12.00
C SER A 93 -2.23 0.13 -12.89
N PHE A 94 -1.22 0.43 -13.69
CA PHE A 94 -1.07 1.27 -14.87
C PHE A 94 -1.83 0.80 -16.11
N SER A 95 -2.98 1.34 -16.52
CA SER A 95 -3.61 0.99 -17.81
C SER A 95 -3.18 1.94 -18.94
N PHE A 96 -2.66 1.39 -20.05
CA PHE A 96 -2.11 2.15 -21.18
C PHE A 96 -2.94 1.95 -22.46
N SER A 97 -4.26 2.16 -22.39
CA SER A 97 -5.12 1.94 -23.56
C SER A 97 -4.90 2.92 -24.72
N ASP A 98 -4.34 4.11 -24.45
CA ASP A 98 -4.22 5.21 -25.43
C ASP A 98 -2.86 5.94 -25.41
N LEU A 99 -1.83 5.39 -24.74
CA LEU A 99 -0.51 6.03 -24.77
C LEU A 99 0.08 5.89 -26.18
N SER A 100 0.01 7.01 -26.89
CA SER A 100 0.42 7.21 -28.27
C SER A 100 1.71 6.46 -28.57
N SER A 101 1.74 5.84 -29.75
CA SER A 101 2.79 5.07 -30.43
C SER A 101 4.24 5.58 -30.36
N GLU A 102 4.52 6.69 -29.66
CA GLU A 102 5.81 7.35 -29.52
C GLU A 102 6.58 6.93 -28.26
N LEU A 103 5.91 6.49 -27.19
CA LEU A 103 6.58 5.99 -25.98
C LEU A 103 6.54 4.46 -25.98
N SER A 104 7.71 3.83 -26.07
CA SER A 104 7.81 2.40 -25.81
C SER A 104 7.45 2.18 -24.34
N ILE A 105 6.34 1.50 -24.05
CA ILE A 105 5.87 1.29 -22.66
C ILE A 105 6.96 0.60 -21.80
N GLN A 106 7.88 -0.13 -22.43
CA GLN A 106 9.05 -0.74 -21.77
C GLN A 106 10.03 0.29 -21.18
N GLU A 107 9.99 1.52 -21.67
CA GLU A 107 10.79 2.66 -21.21
C GLU A 107 10.07 3.43 -20.10
N VAL A 108 8.83 3.07 -19.75
CA VAL A 108 8.07 3.70 -18.67
C VAL A 108 8.26 2.92 -17.36
N VAL A 109 8.40 3.65 -16.26
CA VAL A 109 8.43 3.12 -14.90
C VAL A 109 7.49 3.90 -13.99
N VAL A 110 7.12 3.28 -12.87
CA VAL A 110 6.37 3.93 -11.80
C VAL A 110 7.38 4.60 -10.87
N TYR A 111 7.15 5.88 -10.60
CA TYR A 111 7.86 6.63 -9.59
C TYR A 111 6.97 6.82 -8.37
N ARG A 112 7.56 6.74 -7.19
CA ARG A 112 6.92 7.13 -5.92
C ARG A 112 7.66 8.32 -5.32
N PHE A 113 6.94 9.21 -4.64
CA PHE A 113 7.57 10.28 -3.87
C PHE A 113 7.97 9.78 -2.48
N ASN A 114 9.27 9.77 -2.18
CA ASN A 114 9.78 9.50 -0.85
C ASN A 114 9.75 10.80 -0.03
N ARG A 115 8.93 10.81 1.03
CA ARG A 115 8.75 11.97 1.91
C ARG A 115 9.93 12.22 2.84
N GLU A 116 10.73 11.20 3.13
CA GLU A 116 11.91 11.33 4.00
C GLU A 116 13.05 12.04 3.28
N THR A 117 13.28 11.67 2.02
CA THR A 117 14.34 12.24 1.17
C THR A 117 13.85 13.43 0.33
N LEU A 118 12.53 13.65 0.28
CA LEU A 118 11.88 14.65 -0.58
C LEU A 118 12.23 14.49 -2.06
N SER A 119 12.38 13.25 -2.51
CA SER A 119 12.77 12.90 -3.88
C SER A 119 11.86 11.85 -4.47
N TRP A 120 11.79 11.79 -5.79
CA TRP A 120 11.11 10.70 -6.48
C TRP A 120 12.07 9.54 -6.69
N GLU A 121 11.56 8.33 -6.48
CA GLU A 121 12.30 7.08 -6.60
C GLU A 121 11.58 6.17 -7.59
N ALA A 122 12.33 5.56 -8.50
CA ALA A 122 11.79 4.55 -9.38
C ALA A 122 11.46 3.29 -8.57
N VAL A 123 10.26 2.75 -8.79
CA VAL A 123 9.78 1.52 -8.16
C VAL A 123 9.97 0.37 -9.16
N PRO A 124 10.38 -0.82 -8.69
CA PRO A 124 10.36 -2.03 -9.50
C PRO A 124 8.98 -2.22 -10.13
N THR A 125 8.97 -2.36 -11.45
CA THR A 125 7.76 -2.43 -12.26
C THR A 125 7.77 -3.66 -13.14
N PHE A 126 6.61 -4.30 -13.26
CA PHE A 126 6.38 -5.40 -14.18
C PHE A 126 5.43 -4.95 -15.28
N PHE A 127 5.76 -5.29 -16.52
CA PHE A 127 4.93 -4.94 -17.67
C PHE A 127 4.33 -6.20 -18.28
N ASP A 128 3.01 -6.21 -18.39
CA ASP A 128 2.25 -7.22 -19.12
C ASP A 128 1.96 -6.73 -20.54
N LEU A 129 2.59 -7.38 -21.52
CA LEU A 129 2.46 -7.06 -22.94
C LEU A 129 1.06 -7.38 -23.48
N ASP A 130 0.37 -8.37 -22.93
CA ASP A 130 -0.91 -8.84 -23.44
C ASP A 130 -2.04 -7.91 -23.00
N THR A 131 -1.96 -7.42 -21.77
CA THR A 131 -2.97 -6.52 -21.18
C THR A 131 -2.61 -5.03 -21.30
N GLN A 132 -1.38 -4.71 -21.72
CA GLN A 132 -0.81 -3.36 -21.73
C GLN A 132 -0.91 -2.68 -20.35
N VAL A 133 -0.66 -3.47 -19.30
CA VAL A 133 -0.71 -3.01 -17.91
C VAL A 133 0.69 -2.97 -17.31
N LEU A 134 1.03 -1.83 -16.69
CA LEU A 134 2.22 -1.67 -15.88
C LEU A 134 1.86 -1.84 -14.41
N THR A 135 2.52 -2.75 -13.71
CA THR A 135 2.21 -3.09 -12.31
C THR A 135 3.39 -2.75 -11.42
N ALA A 136 3.12 -2.16 -10.26
CA ALA A 136 4.12 -1.89 -9.22
C ALA A 136 3.56 -2.21 -7.84
N VAL A 137 4.41 -2.77 -6.96
CA VAL A 137 4.07 -2.94 -5.55
C VAL A 137 4.59 -1.75 -4.77
N VAL A 138 3.71 -1.02 -4.10
CA VAL A 138 4.04 0.20 -3.35
C VAL A 138 3.31 0.20 -2.02
N ASP A 139 4.04 0.00 -0.92
CA ASP A 139 3.47 0.08 0.42
C ASP A 139 2.89 1.47 0.71
N ILE A 140 1.67 1.50 1.26
CA ILE A 140 0.98 2.74 1.62
C ILE A 140 0.77 2.83 3.13
N SER A 141 1.28 3.90 3.73
CA SER A 141 0.99 4.31 5.10
C SER A 141 0.51 5.77 5.09
N GLY A 142 -0.78 5.98 5.34
CA GLY A 142 -1.41 7.30 5.20
C GLY A 142 -1.63 7.68 3.73
N SER A 143 -0.68 8.39 3.11
CA SER A 143 -0.79 8.73 1.68
C SER A 143 0.54 8.67 0.94
N VAL A 144 0.47 8.37 -0.35
CA VAL A 144 1.60 8.26 -1.27
C VAL A 144 1.31 8.99 -2.57
N LEU A 145 2.32 9.66 -3.12
CA LEU A 145 2.26 10.20 -4.47
C LEU A 145 2.94 9.22 -5.42
N VAL A 146 2.25 8.88 -6.50
CA VAL A 146 2.76 8.00 -7.55
C VAL A 146 2.57 8.64 -8.92
N ALA A 147 3.50 8.40 -9.82
CA ALA A 147 3.47 8.93 -11.17
C ALA A 147 4.12 7.94 -12.14
N LEU A 148 3.85 8.12 -13.42
CA LEU A 148 4.62 7.47 -14.48
C LEU A 148 5.80 8.36 -14.86
N GLY A 149 6.87 7.76 -15.38
CA GLY A 149 7.99 8.50 -15.93
C GLY A 149 8.87 7.64 -16.82
N GLU A 150 9.73 8.29 -17.59
CA GLU A 150 10.75 7.62 -18.39
C GLU A 150 11.82 6.99 -17.49
N ARG A 151 12.28 5.80 -17.86
CA ARG A 151 13.38 5.11 -17.21
C ARG A 151 14.68 5.85 -17.54
N VAL A 152 15.15 6.67 -16.60
CA VAL A 152 16.47 7.30 -16.68
C VAL A 152 17.54 6.22 -16.46
N LEU A 153 18.35 5.94 -17.48
CA LEU A 153 19.50 5.01 -17.45
C LEU A 153 20.73 5.61 -16.76
#